data_AF-A0A7D9DGE1-F1
#
_entry.id   AF-A0A7D9DGE1-F1
#
_cell.length_a   1.000
_cell.length_b   1.000
_cell.length_c   1.000
_cell.angle_alpha   90.00
_cell.angle_beta   90.00
_cell.angle_gamma   90.00
#
_symmetry.space_group_name_H-M   'P 1'
#
loop_
_entity.id
_entity.type
_entity.pdbx_description
1 polymer ?
#
loop_
_entity_poly.entity_id
_entity_poly.type
_entity_poly.pdbx_seq_one_letter_code
_entity_poly.pdbx_strand_id
1 'polypeptide(L)'
;MANISNCSTASARSTGSLNNGVFVTPRKPCGKAKSKGPNETGSNDELSTLSSKIAELEEEIKKLRAENEILQKLKGGELSEDERQAMESNLAALKEEVEKLRKQIEDEMERNKELVYQQNTYECSLKTMQADLELTNSQVAALQQQIISLEQMNVDITESREELESQCSRLHGMNIALEEEKLAFQDRLDEIESNWKNAYSTKEELSADLLSCRERHQSEIETLEQSLKEKLSTVEKLAEERTSLEGTVVSYKNKIDHLKLEMDESLRNQMETMDELKIEKEMILVSLGNLKEERGQTQQEMLHLQDVITRKEELCLENIRKCQNLEDQIVILQQGQKAEVEALKNDLKVTKTTLEKSEIECKTISETLQELETNNEETLLYSMVKHFCNKYKEIESNTDIACRILTNTERYDHVTPALRAIRWLPVEEHLKYRETLITYKCMNGLAPPYLSKLFIKRNEIHDLNTRNNKALHIPQHKTVSGQRTFYYRAVKLWNDLDEDLKKLPWKSFKTKLKNKMLNKN
;
A
#
# COMPACT_ATOMS: atom_id res chain seq x y z
N MET A 1 -19.14 -51.74 -33.89
CA MET A 1 -19.29 -51.73 -35.35
C MET A 1 -18.33 -50.69 -35.92
N ALA A 2 -17.50 -51.11 -36.89
CA ALA A 2 -16.64 -50.37 -37.84
C ALA A 2 -15.81 -49.15 -37.34
N ASN A 3 -14.48 -49.19 -37.28
CA ASN A 3 -13.43 -49.14 -38.33
C ASN A 3 -13.23 -47.80 -39.09
N ILE A 4 -12.00 -47.26 -38.90
CA ILE A 4 -11.08 -46.55 -39.83
C ILE A 4 -11.36 -45.06 -40.15
N SER A 5 -10.49 -44.15 -39.67
CA SER A 5 -9.34 -43.61 -40.44
C SER A 5 -8.54 -42.51 -39.71
N ASN A 6 -7.26 -42.80 -39.47
CA ASN A 6 -6.05 -41.96 -39.41
C ASN A 6 -6.15 -40.42 -39.50
N CYS A 7 -5.39 -39.69 -38.66
CA CYS A 7 -4.03 -39.25 -38.97
C CYS A 7 -3.33 -38.63 -37.74
N SER A 8 -2.01 -38.65 -37.79
CA SER A 8 -1.05 -38.69 -36.68
C SER A 8 -0.58 -37.33 -36.16
N THR A 9 -0.12 -37.29 -34.91
CA THR A 9 1.25 -36.86 -34.53
C THR A 9 1.45 -37.04 -33.02
N ALA A 10 2.27 -38.03 -32.64
CA ALA A 10 2.71 -38.26 -31.27
C ALA A 10 4.22 -38.05 -31.20
N SER A 11 4.64 -37.16 -30.31
CA SER A 11 6.03 -36.88 -29.95
C SER A 11 6.53 -37.96 -28.99
N ALA A 12 7.64 -38.61 -29.32
CA ALA A 12 8.29 -39.61 -28.48
C ALA A 12 9.50 -39.01 -27.77
N ARG A 13 9.45 -39.00 -26.42
CA ARG A 13 10.62 -38.96 -25.53
C ARG A 13 10.97 -40.39 -25.13
N SER A 14 12.23 -40.79 -25.28
CA SER A 14 12.91 -41.76 -24.39
C SER A 14 14.43 -41.65 -24.62
N THR A 15 15.16 -41.00 -23.71
CA THR A 15 16.08 -41.64 -22.74
C THR A 15 17.19 -42.50 -23.36
N GLY A 16 18.43 -42.03 -23.20
CA GLY A 16 19.65 -42.82 -23.41
C GLY A 16 20.82 -42.16 -22.70
N SER A 17 21.03 -42.53 -21.44
CA SER A 17 22.15 -42.10 -20.59
C SER A 17 23.42 -42.88 -20.91
N LEU A 18 24.54 -42.20 -20.65
CA LEU A 18 25.93 -42.59 -20.79
C LEU A 18 26.31 -43.84 -19.98
N ASN A 19 27.23 -44.66 -20.51
CA ASN A 19 28.43 -45.01 -19.76
C ASN A 19 29.57 -45.60 -20.62
N ASN A 20 30.68 -44.88 -20.59
CA ASN A 20 32.08 -45.30 -20.40
C ASN A 20 32.66 -46.50 -21.18
N GLY A 21 33.67 -46.18 -22.01
CA GLY A 21 34.68 -47.11 -22.49
C GLY A 21 36.03 -46.41 -22.61
N VAL A 22 36.89 -46.62 -21.61
CA VAL A 22 38.23 -46.04 -21.44
C VAL A 22 39.24 -46.68 -22.40
N PHE A 23 40.10 -45.84 -22.98
CA PHE A 23 41.32 -46.18 -23.70
C PHE A 23 42.32 -46.91 -22.80
N VAL A 24 42.74 -48.13 -23.16
CA VAL A 24 44.07 -48.68 -22.81
C VAL A 24 44.56 -49.58 -23.95
N THR A 25 45.67 -49.19 -24.57
CA THR A 25 46.67 -50.11 -25.16
C THR A 25 47.79 -50.29 -24.11
N PRO A 26 48.75 -51.27 -24.16
CA PRO A 26 49.19 -52.08 -25.31
C PRO A 26 49.69 -53.53 -24.99
N ARG A 27 50.22 -54.20 -26.05
CA ARG A 27 51.24 -55.29 -26.12
C ARG A 27 50.82 -56.77 -26.32
N LYS A 28 51.38 -57.33 -27.40
CA LYS A 28 51.67 -58.76 -27.72
C LYS A 28 52.47 -59.47 -26.60
N PRO A 29 52.37 -60.80 -26.40
CA PRO A 29 53.06 -61.80 -27.27
C PRO A 29 52.38 -63.19 -27.48
N CYS A 30 53.07 -63.99 -28.30
CA CYS A 30 52.81 -65.30 -28.94
C CYS A 30 52.20 -66.47 -28.13
N GLY A 31 51.53 -67.42 -28.83
CA GLY A 31 51.63 -68.87 -28.52
C GLY A 31 50.45 -69.82 -28.83
N LYS A 32 50.56 -70.58 -29.95
CA LYS A 32 50.21 -72.01 -30.22
C LYS A 32 48.78 -72.64 -30.06
N ALA A 33 48.27 -73.11 -31.21
CA ALA A 33 47.92 -74.51 -31.61
C ALA A 33 46.55 -75.23 -31.29
N LYS A 34 45.91 -75.66 -32.41
CA LYS A 34 45.20 -76.94 -32.76
C LYS A 34 43.76 -77.29 -32.30
N SER A 35 42.87 -77.56 -33.28
CA SER A 35 42.18 -78.86 -33.62
C SER A 35 41.09 -78.65 -34.73
N LYS A 36 41.17 -79.29 -35.92
CA LYS A 36 40.43 -80.48 -36.48
C LYS A 36 38.90 -80.49 -36.21
N GLY A 37 37.95 -80.71 -37.13
CA GLY A 37 37.88 -81.23 -38.52
C GLY A 37 36.41 -81.18 -39.06
N PRO A 38 35.94 -82.03 -40.00
CA PRO A 38 35.53 -81.65 -41.39
C PRO A 38 34.12 -82.14 -41.86
N ASN A 39 33.73 -81.76 -43.10
CA ASN A 39 33.02 -82.53 -44.17
C ASN A 39 32.23 -81.59 -45.13
N GLU A 40 31.86 -81.87 -46.38
CA GLU A 40 32.29 -82.76 -47.49
C GLU A 40 31.25 -82.47 -48.61
N THR A 41 31.59 -81.84 -49.74
CA THR A 41 30.89 -81.95 -51.05
C THR A 41 31.73 -81.23 -52.11
N GLY A 42 32.46 -81.99 -52.94
CA GLY A 42 33.27 -81.40 -54.02
C GLY A 42 34.01 -82.41 -54.90
N SER A 43 33.77 -83.71 -54.76
CA SER A 43 34.65 -84.75 -55.33
C SER A 43 34.57 -84.96 -56.85
N ASN A 44 33.72 -84.26 -57.61
CA ASN A 44 33.68 -84.40 -59.09
C ASN A 44 34.29 -83.19 -59.83
N ASP A 45 34.11 -81.98 -59.28
CA ASP A 45 34.81 -80.78 -59.76
C ASP A 45 36.26 -80.77 -59.29
N GLU A 46 36.56 -81.26 -58.09
CA GLU A 46 37.95 -81.46 -57.65
C GLU A 46 38.68 -82.49 -58.52
N LEU A 47 37.99 -83.55 -58.98
CA LEU A 47 38.58 -84.56 -59.87
C LEU A 47 38.84 -84.01 -61.29
N SER A 48 37.97 -83.15 -61.83
CA SER A 48 38.22 -82.50 -63.12
C SER A 48 39.30 -81.42 -63.03
N THR A 49 39.31 -80.65 -61.93
CA THR A 49 40.32 -79.63 -61.65
C THR A 49 41.68 -80.26 -61.36
N LEU A 50 41.70 -81.40 -60.67
CA LEU A 50 42.90 -82.22 -60.46
C LEU A 50 43.33 -82.89 -61.76
N SER A 51 42.43 -83.38 -62.59
CA SER A 51 42.79 -83.96 -63.89
C SER A 51 43.33 -82.90 -64.86
N SER A 52 42.81 -81.68 -64.83
CA SER A 52 43.35 -80.53 -65.58
C SER A 52 44.72 -80.11 -65.04
N LYS A 53 44.89 -80.06 -63.72
CA LYS A 53 46.19 -79.83 -63.08
C LYS A 53 47.19 -80.96 -63.32
N ILE A 54 46.75 -82.21 -63.37
CA ILE A 54 47.60 -83.36 -63.70
C ILE A 54 48.03 -83.27 -65.16
N ALA A 55 47.13 -82.91 -66.08
CA ALA A 55 47.48 -82.69 -67.49
C ALA A 55 48.46 -81.51 -67.67
N GLU A 56 48.24 -80.40 -66.95
CA GLU A 56 49.18 -79.27 -66.90
C GLU A 56 50.55 -79.71 -66.35
N LEU A 57 50.57 -80.47 -65.24
CA LEU A 57 51.79 -80.99 -64.63
C LEU A 57 52.47 -82.06 -65.50
N GLU A 58 51.73 -82.86 -66.26
CA GLU A 58 52.29 -83.86 -67.17
C GLU A 58 52.94 -83.20 -68.39
N GLU A 59 52.35 -82.13 -68.94
CA GLU A 59 53.00 -81.31 -69.96
C GLU A 59 54.20 -80.55 -69.40
N GLU A 60 54.12 -80.05 -68.17
CA GLU A 60 55.25 -79.40 -67.50
C GLU A 60 56.39 -80.39 -67.17
N ILE A 61 56.08 -81.64 -66.78
CA ILE A 61 57.05 -82.73 -66.61
C ILE A 61 57.67 -83.13 -67.94
N LYS A 62 56.91 -83.16 -69.04
CA LYS A 62 57.46 -83.38 -70.39
C LYS A 62 58.44 -82.27 -70.78
N LYS A 63 58.07 -81.01 -70.53
CA LYS A 63 58.91 -79.84 -70.77
C LYS A 63 60.20 -79.92 -69.94
N LEU A 64 60.10 -80.26 -68.66
CA LEU A 64 61.22 -80.45 -67.74
C LEU A 64 62.09 -81.67 -68.09
N ARG A 65 61.53 -82.73 -68.69
CA ARG A 65 62.30 -83.88 -69.20
C ARG A 65 63.08 -83.52 -70.45
N ALA A 66 62.48 -82.77 -71.39
CA ALA A 66 63.18 -82.23 -72.54
C ALA A 66 64.32 -81.27 -72.12
N GLU A 67 64.06 -80.40 -71.14
CA GLU A 67 65.09 -79.52 -70.55
C GLU A 67 66.18 -80.32 -69.81
N ASN A 68 65.84 -81.40 -69.08
CA ASN A 68 66.83 -82.28 -68.45
C ASN A 68 67.67 -83.06 -69.45
N GLU A 69 67.10 -83.49 -70.58
CA GLU A 69 67.81 -84.16 -71.65
C GLU A 69 68.82 -83.21 -72.33
N ILE A 70 68.46 -81.94 -72.47
CA ILE A 70 69.36 -80.86 -72.89
C ILE A 70 70.44 -80.58 -71.83
N LEU A 71 70.10 -80.57 -70.53
CA LEU A 71 71.06 -80.41 -69.42
C LEU A 71 72.03 -81.59 -69.27
N GLN A 72 71.61 -82.82 -69.58
CA GLN A 72 72.51 -83.98 -69.61
C GLN A 72 73.52 -83.88 -70.76
N LYS A 73 73.13 -83.30 -71.91
CA LYS A 73 74.04 -83.04 -73.04
C LYS A 73 74.98 -81.85 -72.80
N LEU A 74 74.58 -80.84 -72.02
CA LEU A 74 75.45 -79.75 -71.51
C LEU A 74 76.67 -80.28 -70.71
N LYS A 75 76.56 -81.47 -70.11
CA LYS A 75 77.64 -82.13 -69.37
C LYS A 75 78.61 -82.91 -70.28
N GLY A 76 78.24 -83.18 -71.54
CA GLY A 76 78.96 -84.03 -72.50
C GLY A 76 79.71 -83.31 -73.61
N GLY A 77 79.51 -81.99 -73.80
CA GLY A 77 80.37 -81.16 -74.65
C GLY A 77 80.11 -81.18 -76.16
N GLU A 78 78.99 -81.74 -76.65
CA GLU A 78 78.58 -81.63 -78.05
C GLU A 78 77.16 -81.06 -78.12
N LEU A 79 77.06 -79.76 -78.42
CA LEU A 79 75.83 -79.09 -78.82
C LEU A 79 76.01 -78.68 -80.27
N SER A 80 75.01 -78.97 -81.12
CA SER A 80 74.97 -78.41 -82.48
C SER A 80 74.87 -76.88 -82.39
N GLU A 81 75.49 -76.15 -83.31
CA GLU A 81 75.44 -74.68 -83.35
C GLU A 81 73.97 -74.19 -83.36
N ASP A 82 73.08 -74.89 -84.07
CA ASP A 82 71.65 -74.60 -84.13
C ASP A 82 70.92 -74.75 -82.77
N GLU A 83 71.35 -75.71 -81.95
CA GLU A 83 70.76 -75.96 -80.61
C GLU A 83 71.27 -74.94 -79.58
N ARG A 84 72.53 -74.51 -79.69
CA ARG A 84 73.06 -73.36 -78.95
C ARG A 84 72.33 -72.08 -79.33
N GLN A 85 72.13 -71.84 -80.62
CA GLN A 85 71.38 -70.69 -81.13
C GLN A 85 69.93 -70.67 -80.60
N ALA A 86 69.27 -71.83 -80.55
CA ALA A 86 67.91 -71.98 -80.02
C ALA A 86 67.86 -71.74 -78.49
N MET A 87 68.83 -72.23 -77.73
CA MET A 87 68.93 -71.95 -76.30
C MET A 87 69.26 -70.49 -76.01
N GLU A 88 70.17 -69.88 -76.76
CA GLU A 88 70.47 -68.45 -76.65
C GLU A 88 69.25 -67.59 -77.02
N SER A 89 68.47 -68.01 -78.02
CA SER A 89 67.20 -67.37 -78.39
C SER A 89 66.14 -67.50 -77.28
N ASN A 90 65.98 -68.68 -76.68
CA ASN A 90 65.05 -68.88 -75.55
C ASN A 90 65.49 -68.13 -74.29
N LEU A 91 66.78 -68.11 -74.01
CA LEU A 91 67.35 -67.38 -72.88
C LEU A 91 67.24 -65.86 -73.10
N ALA A 92 67.35 -65.39 -74.33
CA ALA A 92 67.07 -64.00 -74.70
C ALA A 92 65.58 -63.66 -74.54
N ALA A 93 64.67 -64.54 -74.99
CA ALA A 93 63.23 -64.37 -74.84
C ALA A 93 62.81 -64.33 -73.35
N LEU A 94 63.33 -65.23 -72.52
CA LEU A 94 63.11 -65.24 -71.07
C LEU A 94 63.68 -63.99 -70.39
N LYS A 95 64.86 -63.52 -70.81
CA LYS A 95 65.41 -62.26 -70.29
C LYS A 95 64.53 -61.06 -70.65
N GLU A 96 64.00 -61.02 -71.87
CA GLU A 96 63.05 -59.98 -72.30
C GLU A 96 61.74 -60.02 -71.50
N GLU A 97 61.22 -61.22 -71.23
CA GLU A 97 60.02 -61.42 -70.43
C GLU A 97 60.22 -61.03 -68.97
N VAL A 98 61.36 -61.42 -68.37
CA VAL A 98 61.75 -60.97 -67.01
C VAL A 98 61.88 -59.45 -66.94
N GLU A 99 62.44 -58.81 -67.97
CA GLU A 99 62.57 -57.36 -68.01
C GLU A 99 61.21 -56.65 -68.15
N LYS A 100 60.29 -57.21 -68.96
CA LYS A 100 58.90 -56.73 -69.04
C LYS A 100 58.19 -56.84 -67.68
N LEU A 101 58.33 -57.98 -67.00
CA LEU A 101 57.74 -58.18 -65.68
C LEU A 101 58.35 -57.25 -64.63
N ARG A 102 59.67 -57.03 -64.65
CA ARG A 102 60.33 -56.05 -63.79
C ARG A 102 59.75 -54.66 -63.97
N LYS A 103 59.61 -54.22 -65.23
CA LYS A 103 59.03 -52.92 -65.55
C LYS A 103 57.57 -52.80 -65.09
N GLN A 104 56.75 -53.84 -65.30
CA GLN A 104 55.37 -53.88 -64.77
C GLN A 104 55.32 -53.79 -63.25
N ILE A 105 56.19 -54.51 -62.54
CA ILE A 105 56.28 -54.44 -61.08
C ILE A 105 56.66 -53.03 -60.64
N GLU A 106 57.59 -52.39 -61.34
CA GLU A 106 58.04 -51.03 -61.03
C GLU A 106 56.94 -49.99 -61.26
N ASP A 107 56.21 -50.09 -62.38
CA ASP A 107 55.03 -49.27 -62.68
C ASP A 107 53.91 -49.45 -61.63
N GLU A 108 53.64 -50.69 -61.20
CA GLU A 108 52.65 -50.99 -60.14
C GLU A 108 53.13 -50.55 -58.75
N MET A 109 54.44 -50.60 -58.46
CA MET A 109 54.99 -50.03 -57.24
C MET A 109 54.79 -48.52 -57.20
N GLU A 110 55.00 -47.82 -58.32
CA GLU A 110 54.79 -46.38 -58.40
C GLU A 110 53.30 -46.03 -58.26
N ARG A 111 52.41 -46.78 -58.91
CA ARG A 111 50.96 -46.65 -58.76
C ARG A 111 50.51 -46.86 -57.30
N ASN A 112 51.10 -47.82 -56.59
CA ASN A 112 50.83 -48.04 -55.17
C ASN A 112 51.31 -46.87 -54.28
N LYS A 113 52.46 -46.24 -54.58
CA LYS A 113 52.91 -45.05 -53.85
C LYS A 113 51.90 -43.90 -54.00
N GLU A 114 51.42 -43.67 -55.21
CA GLU A 114 50.39 -42.65 -55.51
C GLU A 114 49.10 -42.92 -54.73
N LEU A 115 48.62 -44.18 -54.71
CA LEU A 115 47.42 -44.58 -53.97
C LEU A 115 47.59 -44.41 -52.46
N VAL A 116 48.75 -44.77 -51.90
CA VAL A 116 49.05 -44.55 -50.47
C VAL A 116 49.07 -43.06 -50.14
N TYR A 117 49.62 -42.23 -51.03
CA TYR A 117 49.59 -40.77 -50.84
C TYR A 117 48.16 -40.21 -50.86
N GLN A 118 47.32 -40.67 -51.78
CA GLN A 118 45.89 -40.31 -51.83
C GLN A 118 45.14 -40.79 -50.59
N GLN A 119 45.38 -42.01 -50.14
CA GLN A 119 44.77 -42.54 -48.92
C GLN A 119 45.12 -41.68 -47.70
N ASN A 120 46.39 -41.31 -47.55
CA ASN A 120 46.85 -40.46 -46.45
C ASN A 120 46.22 -39.05 -46.49
N THR A 121 46.06 -38.47 -47.69
CA THR A 121 45.39 -37.16 -47.82
C THR A 121 43.91 -37.24 -47.48
N TYR A 122 43.20 -38.29 -47.90
CA TYR A 122 41.80 -38.52 -47.49
C TYR A 122 41.66 -38.77 -45.99
N GLU A 123 42.57 -39.55 -45.39
CA GLU A 123 42.54 -39.79 -43.95
C GLU A 123 42.78 -38.51 -43.14
N CYS A 124 43.66 -37.63 -43.62
CA CYS A 124 43.87 -36.30 -43.04
C CYS A 124 42.60 -35.45 -43.13
N SER A 125 41.97 -35.40 -44.31
CA SER A 125 40.72 -34.67 -44.54
C SER A 125 39.56 -35.18 -43.66
N LEU A 126 39.45 -36.50 -43.50
CA LEU A 126 38.46 -37.13 -42.62
C LEU A 126 38.66 -36.71 -41.16
N LYS A 127 39.89 -36.72 -40.67
CA LYS A 127 40.22 -36.28 -39.29
C LYS A 127 39.85 -34.81 -39.06
N THR A 128 40.11 -33.94 -40.03
CA THR A 128 39.68 -32.53 -39.94
C THR A 128 38.15 -32.40 -39.90
N MET A 129 37.43 -33.10 -40.78
CA MET A 129 35.96 -33.08 -40.76
C MET A 129 35.37 -33.63 -39.46
N GLN A 130 35.99 -34.65 -38.86
CA GLN A 130 35.58 -35.18 -37.56
C GLN A 130 35.77 -34.15 -36.44
N ALA A 131 36.89 -33.44 -36.42
CA ALA A 131 37.14 -32.39 -35.43
C ALA A 131 36.13 -31.23 -35.56
N ASP A 132 35.80 -30.82 -36.79
CA ASP A 132 34.79 -29.78 -37.04
C ASP A 132 33.38 -30.25 -36.61
N LEU A 133 33.04 -31.52 -36.82
CA LEU A 133 31.79 -32.11 -36.34
C LEU A 133 31.71 -32.13 -34.80
N GLU A 134 32.81 -32.46 -34.11
CA GLU A 134 32.86 -32.43 -32.65
C GLU A 134 32.71 -31.00 -32.10
N LEU A 135 33.37 -30.03 -32.74
CA LEU A 135 33.24 -28.61 -32.37
C LEU A 135 31.81 -28.10 -32.55
N THR A 136 31.19 -28.41 -33.70
CA THR A 136 29.80 -27.99 -33.98
C THR A 136 28.81 -28.65 -33.01
N ASN A 137 28.99 -29.93 -32.68
CA ASN A 137 28.16 -30.60 -31.66
C ASN A 137 28.29 -29.96 -30.27
N SER A 138 29.51 -29.55 -29.88
CA SER A 138 29.74 -28.82 -28.63
C SER A 138 29.03 -27.45 -28.61
N GLN A 139 29.06 -26.73 -29.74
CA GLN A 139 28.35 -25.45 -29.90
C GLN A 139 26.82 -25.63 -29.82
N VAL A 140 26.28 -26.66 -30.48
CA VAL A 140 24.84 -26.99 -30.41
C VAL A 140 24.42 -27.30 -28.97
N ALA A 141 25.22 -28.07 -28.23
CA ALA A 141 24.94 -28.37 -26.83
C ALA A 141 24.93 -27.10 -25.95
N ALA A 142 25.88 -26.18 -26.18
CA ALA A 142 25.91 -24.90 -25.47
C ALA A 142 24.68 -24.03 -25.76
N LEU A 143 24.26 -23.96 -27.03
CA LEU A 143 23.05 -23.23 -27.43
C LEU A 143 21.79 -23.85 -26.83
N GLN A 144 21.69 -25.18 -26.76
CA GLN A 144 20.57 -25.87 -26.11
C GLN A 144 20.48 -25.52 -24.62
N GLN A 145 21.61 -25.45 -23.91
CA GLN A 145 21.62 -25.01 -22.50
C GLN A 145 21.18 -23.56 -22.34
N GLN A 146 21.57 -22.67 -23.26
CA GLN A 146 21.09 -21.29 -23.27
C GLN A 146 19.58 -21.20 -23.53
N ILE A 147 19.04 -21.99 -24.46
CA ILE A 147 17.60 -22.05 -24.74
C ILE A 147 16.83 -22.48 -23.49
N ILE A 148 17.26 -23.55 -22.81
CA ILE A 148 16.62 -24.03 -21.57
C ILE A 148 16.63 -22.93 -20.49
N SER A 149 17.74 -22.21 -20.34
CA SER A 149 17.84 -21.09 -19.40
C SER A 149 16.87 -19.94 -19.74
N LEU A 150 16.75 -19.60 -21.02
CA LEU A 150 15.80 -18.58 -21.50
C LEU A 150 14.34 -19.01 -21.32
N GLU A 151 14.03 -20.28 -21.58
CA GLU A 151 12.70 -20.85 -21.33
C GLU A 151 12.32 -20.76 -19.85
N GLN A 152 13.24 -21.10 -18.94
CA GLN A 152 13.01 -20.96 -17.51
C GLN A 152 12.79 -19.50 -17.08
N MET A 153 13.60 -18.57 -17.59
CA MET A 153 13.39 -17.14 -17.32
C MET A 153 12.03 -16.65 -17.81
N ASN A 154 11.56 -17.13 -18.97
CA ASN A 154 10.24 -16.77 -19.48
C ASN A 154 9.12 -17.29 -18.57
N VAL A 155 9.25 -18.50 -18.02
CA VAL A 155 8.30 -19.04 -17.03
C VAL A 155 8.25 -18.15 -15.78
N ASP A 156 9.41 -17.80 -15.21
CA ASP A 156 9.49 -16.94 -14.02
C ASP A 156 8.88 -15.54 -14.27
N ILE A 157 9.08 -14.99 -15.48
CA ILE A 157 8.46 -13.72 -15.91
C ILE A 157 6.94 -13.86 -16.02
N THR A 158 6.43 -14.96 -16.57
CA THR A 158 4.98 -15.19 -16.67
C THR A 158 4.32 -15.32 -15.30
N GLU A 159 4.92 -16.06 -14.36
CA GLU A 159 4.41 -16.17 -12.99
C GLU A 159 4.40 -14.81 -12.27
N SER A 160 5.47 -14.02 -12.44
CA SER A 160 5.57 -12.67 -11.87
C SER A 160 4.50 -11.73 -12.44
N ARG A 161 4.19 -11.86 -13.74
CA ARG A 161 3.12 -11.09 -14.39
C ARG A 161 1.74 -11.45 -13.84
N GLU A 162 1.44 -12.74 -13.68
CA GLU A 162 0.16 -13.20 -13.12
C GLU A 162 -0.06 -12.69 -11.69
N GLU A 163 0.98 -12.70 -10.84
CA GLU A 163 0.90 -12.12 -9.49
C GLU A 163 0.63 -10.62 -9.52
N LEU A 164 1.27 -9.88 -10.43
CA LEU A 164 1.02 -8.45 -10.60
C LEU A 164 -0.40 -8.17 -11.10
N GLU A 165 -0.91 -8.95 -12.05
CA GLU A 165 -2.30 -8.84 -12.53
C GLU A 165 -3.29 -9.08 -11.37
N SER A 166 -3.04 -10.09 -10.52
CA SER A 166 -3.83 -10.36 -9.31
C SER A 166 -3.76 -9.21 -8.28
N GLN A 167 -2.61 -8.58 -8.11
CA GLN A 167 -2.47 -7.37 -7.27
C GLN A 167 -3.26 -6.18 -7.84
N CYS A 168 -3.19 -5.95 -9.15
CA CYS A 168 -3.95 -4.90 -9.82
C CYS A 168 -5.47 -5.11 -9.67
N SER A 169 -5.97 -6.34 -9.82
CA SER A 169 -7.39 -6.64 -9.61
C SER A 169 -7.84 -6.37 -8.16
N ARG A 170 -7.00 -6.70 -7.16
CA ARG A 170 -7.28 -6.39 -5.75
C ARG A 170 -7.35 -4.88 -5.49
N LEU A 171 -6.38 -4.12 -6.00
CA LEU A 171 -6.36 -2.66 -5.88
C LEU A 171 -7.56 -2.01 -6.58
N HIS A 172 -7.94 -2.51 -7.75
CA HIS A 172 -9.13 -2.05 -8.46
C HIS A 172 -10.41 -2.26 -7.63
N GLY A 173 -10.56 -3.44 -7.01
CA GLY A 173 -11.68 -3.72 -6.11
C GLY A 173 -11.72 -2.79 -4.89
N MET A 174 -10.56 -2.50 -4.28
CA MET A 174 -10.47 -1.52 -3.18
C MET A 174 -10.86 -0.11 -3.63
N ASN A 175 -10.47 0.29 -4.84
CA ASN A 175 -10.80 1.62 -5.37
C ASN A 175 -12.30 1.78 -5.64
N ILE A 176 -12.97 0.73 -6.14
CA ILE A 176 -14.43 0.71 -6.30
C ILE A 176 -15.12 0.89 -4.94
N ALA A 177 -14.71 0.12 -3.91
CA ALA A 177 -15.29 0.23 -2.58
C ALA A 177 -15.11 1.63 -1.96
N LEU A 178 -13.95 2.27 -2.18
CA LEU A 178 -13.71 3.64 -1.73
C LEU A 178 -14.59 4.66 -2.45
N GLU A 179 -14.85 4.50 -3.75
CA GLU A 179 -15.77 5.38 -4.48
C GLU A 179 -17.22 5.17 -4.05
N GLU A 180 -17.63 3.94 -3.72
CA GLU A 180 -18.95 3.66 -3.13
C GLU A 180 -19.11 4.35 -1.76
N GLU A 181 -18.11 4.26 -0.88
CA GLU A 181 -18.12 4.97 0.40
C GLU A 181 -18.18 6.49 0.22
N LYS A 182 -17.40 7.04 -0.72
CA LYS A 182 -17.40 8.47 -1.04
C LYS A 182 -18.77 8.95 -1.52
N LEU A 183 -19.45 8.17 -2.37
CA LEU A 183 -20.81 8.49 -2.81
C LEU A 183 -21.79 8.49 -1.62
N ALA A 184 -21.71 7.50 -0.75
CA ALA A 184 -22.54 7.43 0.46
C ALA A 184 -22.28 8.60 1.44
N PHE A 185 -21.05 9.09 1.53
CA PHE A 185 -20.74 10.30 2.29
C PHE A 185 -21.34 11.55 1.65
N GLN A 186 -21.32 11.65 0.32
CA GLN A 186 -21.94 12.77 -0.39
C GLN A 186 -23.45 12.82 -0.15
N ASP A 187 -24.14 11.68 -0.22
CA ASP A 187 -25.58 11.59 0.04
C ASP A 187 -25.93 12.09 1.45
N ARG A 188 -25.11 11.76 2.46
CA ARG A 188 -25.27 12.24 3.84
C ARG A 188 -25.05 13.75 3.96
N LEU A 189 -24.10 14.31 3.24
CA LEU A 189 -23.85 15.76 3.23
C LEU A 189 -25.04 16.50 2.62
N ASP A 190 -25.57 15.99 1.51
CA ASP A 190 -26.74 16.57 0.83
C ASP A 190 -27.99 16.52 1.74
N GLU A 191 -28.18 15.43 2.49
CA GLU A 191 -29.25 15.31 3.49
C GLU A 191 -29.10 16.34 4.61
N ILE A 192 -27.89 16.50 5.16
CA ILE A 192 -27.61 17.50 6.21
C ILE A 192 -27.84 18.92 5.68
N GLU A 193 -27.41 19.23 4.47
CA GLU A 193 -27.61 20.55 3.86
C GLU A 193 -29.11 20.85 3.65
N SER A 194 -29.88 19.87 3.18
CA SER A 194 -31.33 19.96 3.05
C SER A 194 -32.00 20.24 4.40
N ASN A 195 -31.64 19.46 5.43
CA ASN A 195 -32.15 19.64 6.79
C ASN A 195 -31.82 21.02 7.36
N TRP A 196 -30.60 21.51 7.13
CA TRP A 196 -30.20 22.85 7.57
C TRP A 196 -30.98 23.96 6.85
N LYS A 197 -31.20 23.84 5.54
CA LYS A 197 -32.03 24.79 4.78
C LYS A 197 -33.46 24.83 5.29
N ASN A 198 -34.05 23.66 5.58
CA ASN A 198 -35.40 23.58 6.15
C ASN A 198 -35.46 24.22 7.54
N ALA A 199 -34.52 23.90 8.43
CA ALA A 199 -34.45 24.50 9.75
C ALA A 199 -34.27 26.02 9.68
N TYR A 200 -33.43 26.51 8.77
CA TYR A 200 -33.22 27.94 8.56
C TYR A 200 -34.51 28.64 8.07
N SER A 201 -35.24 28.05 7.12
CA SER A 201 -36.55 28.56 6.68
C SER A 201 -37.55 28.63 7.82
N THR A 202 -37.65 27.57 8.64
CA THR A 202 -38.58 27.57 9.79
C THR A 202 -38.24 28.63 10.84
N LYS A 203 -36.95 28.93 11.02
CA LYS A 203 -36.50 30.02 11.89
C LYS A 203 -36.94 31.38 11.35
N GLU A 204 -36.82 31.60 10.04
CA GLU A 204 -37.26 32.85 9.41
C GLU A 204 -38.79 33.05 9.54
N GLU A 205 -39.57 31.98 9.32
CA GLU A 205 -41.03 31.98 9.52
C GLU A 205 -41.39 32.33 10.97
N LEU A 206 -40.82 31.65 11.96
CA LEU A 206 -41.06 31.93 13.37
C LEU A 206 -40.65 33.35 13.78
N SER A 207 -39.57 33.87 13.19
CA SER A 207 -39.14 35.25 13.45
C SER A 207 -40.12 36.28 12.87
N ALA A 208 -40.71 36.00 11.70
CA ALA A 208 -41.74 36.84 11.10
C ALA A 208 -43.03 36.82 11.94
N ASP A 209 -43.44 35.64 12.40
CA ASP A 209 -44.62 35.47 13.27
C ASP A 209 -44.47 36.22 14.61
N LEU A 210 -43.27 36.15 15.22
CA LEU A 210 -42.95 36.89 16.44
C LEU A 210 -43.01 38.41 16.23
N LEU A 211 -42.52 38.90 15.09
CA LEU A 211 -42.57 40.33 14.77
C LEU A 211 -44.03 40.80 14.64
N SER A 212 -44.85 40.06 13.87
CA SER A 212 -46.28 40.36 13.72
C SER A 212 -47.03 40.31 15.06
N CYS A 213 -46.70 39.35 15.92
CA CYS A 213 -47.28 39.25 17.25
C CYS A 213 -46.94 40.46 18.13
N ARG A 214 -45.67 40.89 18.11
CA ARG A 214 -45.21 42.08 18.83
C ARG A 214 -45.93 43.34 18.34
N GLU A 215 -46.04 43.53 17.03
CA GLU A 215 -46.74 44.69 16.45
C GLU A 215 -48.22 44.74 16.88
N ARG A 216 -48.88 43.57 16.90
CA ARG A 216 -50.27 43.46 17.36
C ARG A 216 -50.42 43.86 18.84
N HIS A 217 -49.58 43.31 19.71
CA HIS A 217 -49.61 43.66 21.13
C HIS A 217 -49.24 45.12 21.40
N GLN A 218 -48.30 45.68 20.64
CA GLN A 218 -47.95 47.09 20.73
C GLN A 218 -49.14 47.99 20.38
N SER A 219 -49.87 47.66 19.31
CA SER A 219 -51.10 48.37 18.94
C SER A 219 -52.19 48.25 20.02
N GLU A 220 -52.38 47.05 20.59
CA GLU A 220 -53.33 46.85 21.69
C GLU A 220 -52.98 47.72 22.91
N ILE A 221 -51.70 47.76 23.30
CA ILE A 221 -51.22 48.60 24.41
C ILE A 221 -51.50 50.08 24.13
N GLU A 222 -51.18 50.57 22.94
CA GLU A 222 -51.43 51.97 22.55
C GLU A 222 -52.92 52.34 22.64
N THR A 223 -53.82 51.44 22.21
CA THR A 223 -55.26 51.67 22.34
C THR A 223 -55.73 51.74 23.79
N LEU A 224 -55.18 50.88 24.67
CA LEU A 224 -55.49 50.87 26.09
C LEU A 224 -54.95 52.12 26.80
N GLU A 225 -53.73 52.54 26.47
CA GLU A 225 -53.13 53.77 26.98
C GLU A 225 -53.97 54.99 26.62
N GLN A 226 -54.46 55.06 25.38
CA GLN A 226 -55.32 56.15 24.93
C GLN A 226 -56.67 56.15 25.67
N SER A 227 -57.30 54.98 25.84
CA SER A 227 -58.53 54.87 26.63
C SER A 227 -58.35 55.27 28.10
N LEU A 228 -57.22 54.89 28.72
CA LEU A 228 -56.88 55.28 30.08
C LEU A 228 -56.68 56.80 30.19
N LYS A 229 -56.01 57.42 29.22
CA LYS A 229 -55.80 58.87 29.18
C LYS A 229 -57.12 59.63 29.08
N GLU A 230 -58.06 59.15 28.28
CA GLU A 230 -59.42 59.70 28.20
C GLU A 230 -60.15 59.60 29.55
N LYS A 231 -60.11 58.42 30.19
CA LYS A 231 -60.72 58.22 31.51
C LYS A 231 -60.09 59.13 32.57
N LEU A 232 -58.77 59.27 32.59
CA LEU A 232 -58.08 60.19 33.52
C LEU A 232 -58.54 61.63 33.35
N SER A 233 -58.67 62.12 32.10
CA SER A 233 -59.18 63.47 31.84
C SER A 233 -60.60 63.67 32.37
N THR A 234 -61.47 62.65 32.30
CA THR A 234 -62.81 62.74 32.91
C THR A 234 -62.77 62.83 34.43
N VAL A 235 -61.87 62.08 35.07
CA VAL A 235 -61.68 62.11 36.53
C VAL A 235 -61.13 63.47 36.98
N GLU A 236 -60.19 64.05 36.24
CA GLU A 236 -59.65 65.39 36.52
C GLU A 236 -60.76 66.45 36.48
N LYS A 237 -61.63 66.42 35.46
CA LYS A 237 -62.80 67.33 35.38
C LYS A 237 -63.74 67.17 36.57
N LEU A 238 -64.06 65.94 36.97
CA LEU A 238 -64.89 65.66 38.14
C LEU A 238 -64.24 66.14 39.44
N ALA A 239 -62.90 66.05 39.55
CA ALA A 239 -62.17 66.58 40.69
C ALA A 239 -62.24 68.12 40.75
N GLU A 240 -62.11 68.82 39.62
CA GLU A 240 -62.29 70.27 39.54
C GLU A 240 -63.72 70.68 39.95
N GLU A 241 -64.74 69.99 39.43
CA GLU A 241 -66.15 70.20 39.83
C GLU A 241 -66.35 70.01 41.34
N ARG A 242 -65.76 68.96 41.91
CA ARG A 242 -65.79 68.73 43.36
C ARG A 242 -65.17 69.88 44.14
N THR A 243 -64.01 70.40 43.74
CA THR A 243 -63.38 71.53 44.45
C THR A 243 -64.23 72.81 44.38
N SER A 244 -64.89 73.05 43.25
CA SER A 244 -65.86 74.15 43.09
C SER A 244 -67.04 74.00 44.06
N LEU A 245 -67.63 72.81 44.12
CA LEU A 245 -68.73 72.50 45.05
C LEU A 245 -68.28 72.65 46.51
N GLU A 246 -67.10 72.18 46.89
CA GLU A 246 -66.54 72.38 48.23
C GLU A 246 -66.42 73.87 48.57
N GLY A 247 -65.99 74.71 47.62
CA GLY A 247 -65.98 76.17 47.77
C GLY A 247 -67.37 76.77 47.99
N THR A 248 -68.38 76.29 47.27
CA THR A 248 -69.77 76.73 47.51
C THR A 248 -70.29 76.30 48.88
N VAL A 249 -69.99 75.07 49.33
CA VAL A 249 -70.37 74.57 50.65
C VAL A 249 -69.75 75.41 51.77
N VAL A 250 -68.47 75.78 51.64
CA VAL A 250 -67.81 76.68 52.60
C VAL A 250 -68.47 78.06 52.60
N SER A 251 -68.82 78.60 51.44
CA SER A 251 -69.56 79.86 51.33
C SER A 251 -70.92 79.79 52.03
N TYR A 252 -71.71 78.73 51.77
CA TYR A 252 -72.99 78.51 52.46
C TYR A 252 -72.81 78.32 53.96
N LYS A 253 -71.75 77.61 54.40
CA LYS A 253 -71.44 77.43 55.81
C LYS A 253 -71.12 78.77 56.49
N ASN A 254 -70.30 79.61 55.87
CA ASN A 254 -70.01 80.96 56.36
C ASN A 254 -71.27 81.83 56.44
N LYS A 255 -72.18 81.68 55.46
CA LYS A 255 -73.46 82.40 55.44
C LYS A 255 -74.39 81.92 56.56
N ILE A 256 -74.44 80.61 56.80
CA ILE A 256 -75.16 80.01 57.93
C ILE A 256 -74.57 80.50 59.26
N ASP A 257 -73.25 80.53 59.39
CA ASP A 257 -72.60 80.96 60.63
C ASP A 257 -72.75 82.46 60.87
N HIS A 258 -72.76 83.29 59.81
CA HIS A 258 -73.10 84.71 59.91
C HIS A 258 -74.56 84.93 60.33
N LEU A 259 -75.50 84.20 59.72
CA LEU A 259 -76.91 84.21 60.13
C LEU A 259 -77.09 83.74 61.58
N LYS A 260 -76.34 82.74 62.03
CA LYS A 260 -76.32 82.33 63.45
C LYS A 260 -75.80 83.45 64.35
N LEU A 261 -74.79 84.21 63.92
CA LEU A 261 -74.20 85.29 64.70
C LEU A 261 -75.14 86.50 64.82
N GLU A 262 -75.83 86.86 63.72
CA GLU A 262 -76.92 87.85 63.72
C GLU A 262 -78.10 87.36 64.59
N MET A 263 -78.42 86.07 64.53
CA MET A 263 -79.45 85.45 65.34
C MET A 263 -79.06 85.41 66.83
N ASP A 264 -77.79 85.17 67.18
CA ASP A 264 -77.24 85.18 68.55
C ASP A 264 -77.18 86.61 69.14
N GLU A 265 -76.99 87.63 68.30
CA GLU A 265 -77.06 89.05 68.68
C GLU A 265 -78.50 89.52 68.89
N SER A 266 -79.44 88.99 68.09
CA SER A 266 -80.89 89.16 68.29
C SER A 266 -81.40 88.39 69.53
N LEU A 267 -80.89 87.17 69.77
CA LEU A 267 -81.20 86.32 70.92
C LEU A 267 -80.68 86.89 72.25
N ARG A 268 -79.56 87.62 72.28
CA ARG A 268 -79.14 88.37 73.48
C ARG A 268 -80.16 89.43 73.92
N ASN A 269 -80.98 89.93 72.99
CA ASN A 269 -82.09 90.85 73.27
C ASN A 269 -83.44 90.13 73.48
N GLN A 270 -83.54 88.82 73.18
CA GLN A 270 -84.75 87.99 73.37
C GLN A 270 -84.60 86.86 74.42
N MET A 271 -83.44 86.75 75.07
CA MET A 271 -83.12 85.84 76.18
C MET A 271 -83.85 86.17 77.50
N GLU A 272 -85.01 86.83 77.42
CA GLU A 272 -86.01 86.92 78.50
C GLU A 272 -87.27 86.07 78.21
N THR A 273 -87.36 85.34 77.09
CA THR A 273 -88.47 84.41 76.81
C THR A 273 -88.01 83.10 76.15
N MET A 274 -87.46 82.22 76.99
CA MET A 274 -87.51 80.75 77.03
C MET A 274 -88.30 79.93 75.96
N ASP A 275 -87.68 78.79 75.62
CA ASP A 275 -88.23 77.41 75.71
C ASP A 275 -89.11 76.74 74.64
N GLU A 276 -89.41 77.29 73.47
CA GLU A 276 -90.39 76.62 72.56
C GLU A 276 -89.88 75.85 71.32
N LEU A 277 -88.58 75.74 71.02
CA LEU A 277 -88.09 74.96 69.85
C LEU A 277 -87.37 73.65 70.20
N LYS A 278 -87.88 72.95 71.21
CA LYS A 278 -87.47 71.58 71.57
C LYS A 278 -88.03 70.51 70.62
N ILE A 279 -88.74 70.88 69.54
CA ILE A 279 -89.54 69.95 68.70
C ILE A 279 -89.00 69.77 67.26
N GLU A 280 -88.03 70.55 66.78
CA GLU A 280 -87.49 70.38 65.41
C GLU A 280 -86.24 69.46 65.33
N LYS A 281 -85.74 69.01 66.49
CA LYS A 281 -84.57 68.12 66.63
C LYS A 281 -84.85 66.67 66.22
N GLU A 282 -86.11 66.20 66.27
CA GLU A 282 -86.44 64.79 66.00
C GLU A 282 -86.68 64.48 64.52
N MET A 283 -86.93 65.48 63.65
CA MET A 283 -87.16 65.23 62.22
C MET A 283 -85.85 65.07 61.41
N ILE A 284 -84.74 65.61 61.91
CA ILE A 284 -83.39 65.46 61.31
C ILE A 284 -82.75 64.09 61.66
N LEU A 285 -83.18 63.44 62.75
CA LEU A 285 -82.67 62.14 63.18
C LEU A 285 -83.14 60.96 62.31
N VAL A 286 -84.26 61.09 61.60
CA VAL A 286 -84.80 60.02 60.73
C VAL A 286 -84.14 60.00 59.35
N SER A 287 -83.84 61.15 58.74
CA SER A 287 -83.13 61.23 57.45
C SER A 287 -81.64 60.85 57.54
N LEU A 288 -81.03 60.98 58.73
CA LEU A 288 -79.67 60.51 59.02
C LEU A 288 -79.56 58.98 59.19
N GLY A 289 -80.68 58.28 59.38
CA GLY A 289 -80.75 56.81 59.46
C GLY A 289 -80.62 56.15 58.09
N ASN A 290 -81.37 56.64 57.09
CA ASN A 290 -81.40 56.08 55.74
C ASN A 290 -80.08 56.30 54.97
N LEU A 291 -79.40 57.44 55.18
CA LEU A 291 -78.08 57.70 54.61
C LEU A 291 -76.93 56.91 55.26
N LYS A 292 -77.15 56.33 56.45
CA LYS A 292 -76.16 55.46 57.13
C LYS A 292 -76.21 54.02 56.61
N GLU A 293 -77.37 53.58 56.13
CA GLU A 293 -77.61 52.23 55.61
C GLU A 293 -77.12 52.07 54.15
N GLU A 294 -77.35 53.07 53.30
CA GLU A 294 -76.76 53.15 51.93
C GLU A 294 -75.23 53.30 51.96
N ARG A 295 -74.68 54.02 52.95
CA ARG A 295 -73.23 54.10 53.20
C ARG A 295 -72.65 52.74 53.62
N GLY A 296 -73.43 51.91 54.33
CA GLY A 296 -73.03 50.56 54.72
C GLY A 296 -72.96 49.59 53.53
N GLN A 297 -73.91 49.66 52.61
CA GLN A 297 -73.93 48.85 51.38
C GLN A 297 -72.82 49.24 50.41
N THR A 298 -72.61 50.53 50.15
CA THR A 298 -71.50 51.01 49.29
C THR A 298 -70.12 50.73 49.88
N GLN A 299 -69.99 50.71 51.21
CA GLN A 299 -68.73 50.37 51.89
C GLN A 299 -68.44 48.85 51.86
N GLN A 300 -69.46 47.98 51.84
CA GLN A 300 -69.31 46.54 51.61
C GLN A 300 -68.96 46.20 50.16
N GLU A 301 -69.56 46.89 49.17
CA GLU A 301 -69.21 46.71 47.75
C GLU A 301 -67.80 47.18 47.43
N MET A 302 -67.34 48.30 48.02
CA MET A 302 -65.93 48.71 47.90
C MET A 302 -64.97 47.69 48.51
N LEU A 303 -65.28 47.12 49.68
CA LEU A 303 -64.46 46.07 50.30
C LEU A 303 -64.40 44.80 49.43
N HIS A 304 -65.50 44.44 48.78
CA HIS A 304 -65.54 43.31 47.85
C HIS A 304 -64.74 43.57 46.57
N LEU A 305 -64.86 44.77 45.98
CA LEU A 305 -64.05 45.17 44.82
C LEU A 305 -62.57 45.26 45.17
N GLN A 306 -62.21 45.74 46.37
CA GLN A 306 -60.83 45.74 46.87
C GLN A 306 -60.27 44.32 46.98
N ASP A 307 -61.03 43.35 47.53
CA ASP A 307 -60.62 41.94 47.64
C ASP A 307 -60.46 41.26 46.26
N VAL A 308 -61.31 41.61 45.29
CA VAL A 308 -61.17 41.14 43.90
C VAL A 308 -59.95 41.74 43.20
N ILE A 309 -59.67 43.03 43.42
CA ILE A 309 -58.47 43.70 42.90
C ILE A 309 -57.21 43.05 43.48
N THR A 310 -57.14 42.85 44.81
CA THR A 310 -55.99 42.23 45.47
C THR A 310 -55.75 40.80 44.96
N ARG A 311 -56.79 39.97 44.78
CA ARG A 311 -56.62 38.63 44.18
C ARG A 311 -56.14 38.67 42.73
N LYS A 312 -56.56 39.66 41.95
CA LYS A 312 -56.11 39.82 40.55
C LYS A 312 -54.68 40.33 40.47
N GLU A 313 -54.26 41.20 41.39
CA GLU A 313 -52.87 41.65 41.54
C GLU A 313 -51.94 40.49 41.93
N GLU A 314 -52.34 39.65 42.89
CA GLU A 314 -51.59 38.45 43.27
C GLU A 314 -51.42 37.46 42.10
N LEU A 315 -52.49 37.23 41.32
CA LEU A 315 -52.43 36.38 40.13
C LEU A 315 -51.53 36.97 39.03
N CYS A 316 -51.55 38.30 38.87
CA CYS A 316 -50.68 39.01 37.92
C CYS A 316 -49.21 38.88 38.33
N LEU A 317 -48.90 39.08 39.61
CA LEU A 317 -47.54 38.91 40.16
C LEU A 317 -47.02 37.48 40.00
N GLU A 318 -47.87 36.48 40.19
CA GLU A 318 -47.50 35.07 39.99
C GLU A 318 -47.24 34.73 38.51
N ASN A 319 -48.02 35.32 37.59
CA ASN A 319 -47.77 35.17 36.16
C ASN A 319 -46.49 35.89 35.72
N ILE A 320 -46.19 37.07 36.27
CA ILE A 320 -44.93 37.79 36.01
C ILE A 320 -43.72 36.95 36.44
N ARG A 321 -43.77 36.28 37.61
CA ARG A 321 -42.70 35.36 38.05
C ARG A 321 -42.50 34.18 37.11
N LYS A 322 -43.58 33.62 36.56
CA LYS A 322 -43.49 32.52 35.57
C LYS A 322 -42.87 32.99 34.26
N CYS A 323 -43.21 34.19 33.79
CA CYS A 323 -42.59 34.79 32.61
C CYS A 323 -41.10 35.05 32.83
N GLN A 324 -40.69 35.58 33.99
CA GLN A 324 -39.27 35.79 34.33
C GLN A 324 -38.47 34.47 34.35
N ASN A 325 -39.02 33.40 34.90
CA ASN A 325 -38.36 32.08 34.91
C ASN A 325 -38.21 31.51 33.49
N LEU A 326 -39.18 31.72 32.61
CA LEU A 326 -39.08 31.31 31.21
C LEU A 326 -38.03 32.16 30.45
N GLU A 327 -37.94 33.47 30.72
CA GLU A 327 -36.89 34.33 30.18
C GLU A 327 -35.49 33.87 30.62
N ASP A 328 -35.31 33.54 31.90
CA ASP A 328 -34.05 33.01 32.43
C ASP A 328 -33.66 31.67 31.76
N GLN A 329 -34.62 30.78 31.52
CA GLN A 329 -34.40 29.52 30.81
C GLN A 329 -34.01 29.74 29.34
N ILE A 330 -34.63 30.72 28.67
CA ILE A 330 -34.29 31.10 27.28
C ILE A 330 -32.86 31.64 27.21
N VAL A 331 -32.45 32.48 28.18
CA VAL A 331 -31.08 33.03 28.23
C VAL A 331 -30.03 31.93 28.38
N ILE A 332 -30.27 30.93 29.23
CA ILE A 332 -29.37 29.78 29.41
C ILE A 332 -29.26 28.95 28.12
N LEU A 333 -30.39 28.68 27.45
CA LEU A 333 -30.40 27.94 26.18
C LEU A 333 -29.68 28.70 25.05
N GLN A 334 -29.86 30.02 24.96
CA GLN A 334 -29.17 30.86 23.99
C GLN A 334 -27.66 30.91 24.22
N GLN A 335 -27.20 30.93 25.48
CA GLN A 335 -25.77 30.86 25.82
C GLN A 335 -25.17 29.50 25.45
N GLY A 336 -25.89 28.40 25.69
CA GLY A 336 -25.48 27.05 25.28
C GLY A 336 -25.33 26.90 23.77
N GLN A 337 -26.34 27.33 23.00
CA GLN A 337 -26.30 27.29 21.54
C GLN A 337 -25.18 28.16 20.96
N LYS A 338 -24.91 29.32 21.55
CA LYS A 338 -23.81 30.20 21.11
C LYS A 338 -22.44 29.58 21.33
N ALA A 339 -22.25 28.84 22.42
CA ALA A 339 -21.01 28.11 22.69
C ALA A 339 -20.79 26.95 21.70
N GLU A 340 -21.86 26.22 21.37
CA GLU A 340 -21.81 25.10 20.42
C GLU A 340 -21.53 25.57 18.98
N VAL A 341 -22.13 26.69 18.56
CA VAL A 341 -21.85 27.31 17.26
C VAL A 341 -20.40 27.80 17.15
N GLU A 342 -19.83 28.37 18.22
CA GLU A 342 -18.42 28.77 18.21
C GLU A 342 -17.46 27.56 18.25
N ALA A 343 -17.84 26.44 18.87
CA ALA A 343 -17.08 25.19 18.77
C ALA A 343 -17.07 24.65 17.33
N LEU A 344 -18.24 24.55 16.69
CA LEU A 344 -18.37 24.09 15.29
C LEU A 344 -17.65 25.01 14.30
N LYS A 345 -17.63 26.33 14.55
CA LYS A 345 -16.90 27.30 13.73
C LYS A 345 -15.38 27.16 13.85
N ASN A 346 -14.88 26.80 15.03
CA ASN A 346 -13.47 26.48 15.23
C ASN A 346 -13.10 25.16 14.54
N ASP A 347 -13.95 24.14 14.61
CA ASP A 347 -13.75 22.88 13.90
C ASP A 347 -13.77 23.08 12.37
N LEU A 348 -14.69 23.90 11.85
CA LEU A 348 -14.74 24.29 10.44
C LEU A 348 -13.47 25.04 10.00
N LYS A 349 -12.92 25.88 10.87
CA LYS A 349 -11.67 26.60 10.59
C LYS A 349 -10.49 25.62 10.51
N VAL A 350 -10.42 24.65 11.43
CA VAL A 350 -9.40 23.59 11.40
C VAL A 350 -9.54 22.77 10.12
N THR A 351 -10.74 22.29 9.79
CA THR A 351 -10.96 21.48 8.57
C THR A 351 -10.62 22.24 7.29
N LYS A 352 -11.00 23.52 7.19
CA LYS A 352 -10.64 24.39 6.07
C LYS A 352 -9.13 24.55 5.93
N THR A 353 -8.40 24.76 7.04
CA THR A 353 -6.92 24.86 6.98
C THR A 353 -6.25 23.54 6.59
N THR A 354 -6.79 22.38 6.99
CA THR A 354 -6.30 21.09 6.49
C THR A 354 -6.61 20.88 5.01
N LEU A 355 -7.77 21.35 4.54
CA LEU A 355 -8.17 21.21 3.15
C LEU A 355 -7.33 22.11 2.24
N GLU A 356 -7.11 23.37 2.63
CA GLU A 356 -6.17 24.29 1.96
C GLU A 356 -4.74 23.72 1.92
N LYS A 357 -4.30 23.05 3.00
CA LYS A 357 -2.99 22.38 3.03
C LYS A 357 -2.94 21.19 2.07
N SER A 358 -4.00 20.37 2.00
CA SER A 358 -4.10 19.25 1.06
C SER A 358 -4.22 19.71 -0.40
N GLU A 359 -4.85 20.86 -0.65
CA GLU A 359 -4.99 21.45 -1.97
C GLU A 359 -3.65 22.03 -2.47
N ILE A 360 -2.88 22.67 -1.57
CA ILE A 360 -1.50 23.07 -1.84
C ILE A 360 -0.62 21.83 -2.10
N GLU A 361 -0.78 20.76 -1.33
CA GLU A 361 -0.07 19.48 -1.56
C GLU A 361 -0.41 18.86 -2.93
N CYS A 362 -1.69 18.82 -3.32
CA CYS A 362 -2.14 18.34 -4.63
C CYS A 362 -1.65 19.22 -5.79
N LYS A 363 -1.63 20.55 -5.60
CA LYS A 363 -1.12 21.50 -6.59
C LYS A 363 0.39 21.39 -6.77
N THR A 364 1.11 21.19 -5.67
CA THR A 364 2.56 20.90 -5.69
C THR A 364 2.82 19.55 -6.38
N ILE A 365 1.99 18.53 -6.15
CA ILE A 365 2.12 17.23 -6.84
C ILE A 365 1.82 17.36 -8.34
N SER A 366 0.82 18.16 -8.72
CA SER A 366 0.49 18.45 -10.12
C SER A 366 1.60 19.22 -10.84
N GLU A 367 2.18 20.23 -10.18
CA GLU A 367 3.33 20.99 -10.70
C GLU A 367 4.57 20.09 -10.81
N THR A 368 4.78 19.15 -9.87
CA THR A 368 5.86 18.14 -9.99
C THR A 368 5.62 17.11 -11.09
N LEU A 369 4.37 16.76 -11.41
CA LEU A 369 4.04 15.86 -12.52
C LEU A 369 4.23 16.54 -13.89
N GLN A 370 4.02 17.86 -13.95
CA GLN A 370 4.28 18.67 -15.13
C GLN A 370 5.79 18.94 -15.33
N GLU A 371 6.57 19.01 -14.24
CA GLU A 371 8.04 19.11 -14.28
C GLU A 371 8.73 17.76 -14.53
N LEU A 372 8.06 16.62 -14.27
CA LEU A 372 8.56 15.26 -14.52
C LEU A 372 8.72 14.91 -16.02
N GLU A 373 8.10 15.68 -16.92
CA GLU A 373 8.30 15.54 -18.37
C GLU A 373 9.60 16.20 -18.86
N THR A 374 10.26 17.03 -18.04
CA THR A 374 11.48 17.75 -18.44
C THR A 374 12.59 17.68 -17.38
N ASN A 375 13.55 16.78 -17.60
CA ASN A 375 14.96 16.86 -17.18
C ASN A 375 15.45 16.13 -15.90
N ASN A 376 16.29 15.12 -16.16
CA ASN A 376 17.50 14.64 -15.47
C ASN A 376 17.44 14.14 -14.00
N GLU A 377 17.87 12.88 -13.86
CA GLU A 377 17.84 11.99 -12.69
C GLU A 377 18.63 12.46 -11.44
N GLU A 378 19.50 13.47 -11.54
CA GLU A 378 20.28 13.96 -10.38
C GLU A 378 19.49 14.90 -9.45
N THR A 379 18.49 15.63 -9.96
CA THR A 379 17.66 16.56 -9.16
C THR A 379 16.63 15.82 -8.30
N LEU A 380 16.21 14.62 -8.75
CA LEU A 380 15.25 13.72 -8.10
C LEU A 380 15.80 13.16 -6.77
N LEU A 381 17.09 12.84 -6.73
CA LEU A 381 17.73 12.33 -5.51
C LEU A 381 17.83 13.45 -4.45
N TYR A 382 18.13 14.68 -4.86
CA TYR A 382 18.27 15.80 -3.94
C TYR A 382 16.94 16.26 -3.34
N SER A 383 15.87 16.37 -4.15
CA SER A 383 14.54 16.76 -3.67
C SER A 383 13.92 15.69 -2.76
N MET A 384 14.06 14.41 -3.12
CA MET A 384 13.55 13.29 -2.35
C MET A 384 14.32 13.13 -1.02
N VAL A 385 15.65 13.24 -1.03
CA VAL A 385 16.47 13.24 0.20
C VAL A 385 16.12 14.44 1.09
N LYS A 386 15.89 15.63 0.52
CA LYS A 386 15.49 16.83 1.27
C LYS A 386 14.11 16.67 1.93
N HIS A 387 13.14 16.09 1.23
CA HIS A 387 11.82 15.79 1.78
C HIS A 387 11.89 14.79 2.94
N PHE A 388 12.63 13.69 2.78
CA PHE A 388 12.84 12.73 3.87
C PHE A 388 13.60 13.33 5.06
N CYS A 389 14.59 14.19 4.82
CA CYS A 389 15.31 14.89 5.90
C CYS A 389 14.42 15.87 6.65
N ASN A 390 13.55 16.59 5.95
CA ASN A 390 12.61 17.54 6.58
C ASN A 390 11.56 16.80 7.40
N LYS A 391 10.99 15.73 6.85
CA LYS A 391 10.03 14.86 7.57
C LYS A 391 10.67 14.20 8.79
N TYR A 392 11.94 13.80 8.71
CA TYR A 392 12.69 13.26 9.85
C TYR A 392 12.82 14.30 10.98
N LYS A 393 13.22 15.54 10.64
CA LYS A 393 13.35 16.64 11.61
C LYS A 393 12.01 17.03 12.24
N GLU A 394 10.93 16.99 11.46
CA GLU A 394 9.58 17.27 11.95
C GLU A 394 9.12 16.21 12.96
N ILE A 395 9.34 14.93 12.67
CA ILE A 395 9.01 13.83 13.58
C ILE A 395 9.82 13.97 14.89
N GLU A 396 11.12 14.24 14.79
CA GLU A 396 12.00 14.46 15.95
C GLU A 396 11.53 15.63 16.81
N SER A 397 11.25 16.79 16.19
CA SER A 397 10.73 17.97 16.88
C SER A 397 9.39 17.71 17.57
N ASN A 398 8.46 17.01 16.91
CA ASN A 398 7.14 16.71 17.48
C ASN A 398 7.23 15.72 18.65
N THR A 399 8.10 14.71 18.55
CA THR A 399 8.34 13.78 19.68
C THR A 399 8.99 14.47 20.86
N ASP A 400 9.88 15.41 20.61
CA ASP A 400 10.55 16.17 21.65
C ASP A 400 9.59 17.10 22.39
N ILE A 401 8.72 17.80 21.65
CA ILE A 401 7.67 18.65 22.23
C ILE A 401 6.70 17.81 23.07
N ALA A 402 6.22 16.68 22.54
CA ALA A 402 5.33 15.79 23.26
C ALA A 402 5.98 15.23 24.53
N CYS A 403 7.25 14.82 24.46
CA CYS A 403 8.01 14.35 25.63
C CYS A 403 8.14 15.44 26.69
N ARG A 404 8.48 16.67 26.29
CA ARG A 404 8.61 17.81 27.22
C ARG A 404 7.30 18.13 27.93
N ILE A 405 6.18 18.10 27.21
CA ILE A 405 4.84 18.29 27.80
C ILE A 405 4.53 17.20 28.83
N LEU A 406 4.78 15.93 28.49
CA LEU A 406 4.47 14.79 29.36
C LEU A 406 5.35 14.71 30.61
N THR A 407 6.60 15.15 30.51
CA THR A 407 7.58 15.09 31.61
C THR A 407 7.74 16.41 32.36
N ASN A 408 7.02 17.46 31.93
CA ASN A 408 7.17 18.84 32.40
C ASN A 408 8.63 19.31 32.41
N THR A 409 9.38 18.95 31.37
CA THR A 409 10.81 19.30 31.23
C THR A 409 10.93 20.71 30.67
N GLU A 410 11.82 21.54 31.23
CA GLU A 410 11.98 22.93 30.80
C GLU A 410 12.42 23.05 29.34
N ARG A 411 12.13 24.18 28.68
CA ARG A 411 12.35 24.37 27.23
C ARG A 411 13.80 24.13 26.78
N TYR A 412 14.77 24.45 27.63
CA TYR A 412 16.19 24.40 27.30
C TYR A 412 16.92 23.16 27.82
N ASP A 413 16.24 22.35 28.65
CA ASP A 413 16.81 21.12 29.15
C ASP A 413 16.97 20.09 28.02
N HIS A 414 17.96 19.21 28.16
CA HIS A 414 18.21 18.18 27.17
C HIS A 414 17.07 17.15 27.15
N VAL A 415 16.52 16.83 25.97
CA VAL A 415 15.34 15.95 25.84
C VAL A 415 15.69 14.47 26.05
N THR A 416 16.90 14.04 25.71
CA THR A 416 17.30 12.63 25.78
C THR A 416 17.17 11.99 27.16
N PRO A 417 17.56 12.63 28.28
CA PRO A 417 17.23 12.14 29.63
C PRO A 417 15.72 11.95 29.87
N ALA A 418 14.89 12.89 29.43
CA ALA A 418 13.44 12.83 29.58
C ALA A 418 12.83 11.69 28.75
N LEU A 419 13.25 11.51 27.49
CA LEU A 419 12.84 10.40 26.63
C LEU A 419 13.19 9.04 27.25
N ARG A 420 14.38 8.91 27.85
CA ARG A 420 14.79 7.69 28.55
C ARG A 420 13.92 7.42 29.79
N ALA A 421 13.57 8.45 30.56
CA ALA A 421 12.72 8.32 31.75
C ALA A 421 11.33 7.73 31.41
N ILE A 422 10.74 8.14 30.28
CA ILE A 422 9.46 7.59 29.77
C ILE A 422 9.63 6.33 28.92
N ARG A 423 10.84 5.77 28.84
CA ARG A 423 11.20 4.57 28.04
C ARG A 423 10.88 4.71 26.55
N TRP A 424 10.94 5.93 26.03
CA TRP A 424 10.80 6.23 24.61
C TRP A 424 12.19 6.28 23.95
N LEU A 425 12.35 5.58 22.82
CA LEU A 425 13.61 5.58 22.08
C LEU A 425 13.73 6.88 21.28
N PRO A 426 14.89 7.55 21.29
CA PRO A 426 15.18 8.63 20.35
C PRO A 426 14.98 8.16 18.90
N VAL A 427 14.59 9.06 18.01
CA VAL A 427 14.20 8.72 16.62
C VAL A 427 15.29 7.93 15.90
N GLU A 428 16.56 8.30 16.09
CA GLU A 428 17.70 7.60 15.49
C GLU A 428 17.81 6.14 15.98
N GLU A 429 17.66 5.90 17.28
CA GLU A 429 17.68 4.54 17.85
C GLU A 429 16.42 3.76 17.46
N HIS A 430 15.29 4.43 17.23
CA HIS A 430 14.08 3.80 16.73
C HIS A 430 14.22 3.31 15.29
N LEU A 431 14.95 4.05 14.44
CA LEU A 431 15.32 3.58 13.10
C LEU A 431 16.23 2.36 13.17
N LYS A 432 17.29 2.40 13.97
CA LYS A 432 18.19 1.25 14.17
C LYS A 432 17.44 0.03 14.71
N TYR A 433 16.51 0.25 15.65
CA TYR A 433 15.62 -0.79 16.18
C TYR A 433 14.78 -1.42 15.06
N ARG A 434 14.09 -0.61 14.23
CA ARG A 434 13.29 -1.12 13.12
C ARG A 434 14.11 -1.86 12.08
N GLU A 435 15.25 -1.32 11.68
CA GLU A 435 16.15 -1.94 10.71
C GLU A 435 16.61 -3.32 11.20
N THR A 436 17.04 -3.40 12.46
CA THR A 436 17.44 -4.65 13.11
C THR A 436 16.30 -5.67 13.18
N LEU A 437 15.06 -5.23 13.47
CA LEU A 437 13.90 -6.11 13.46
C LEU A 437 13.58 -6.66 12.07
N ILE A 438 13.73 -5.84 11.02
CA ILE A 438 13.54 -6.28 9.64
C ILE A 438 14.62 -7.29 9.28
N THR A 439 15.89 -7.03 9.63
CA THR A 439 16.97 -8.00 9.43
C THR A 439 16.71 -9.32 10.14
N TYR A 440 16.25 -9.30 11.40
CA TYR A 440 15.86 -10.51 12.11
C TYR A 440 14.79 -11.31 11.34
N LYS A 441 13.77 -10.62 10.80
CA LYS A 441 12.73 -11.29 10.01
C LYS A 441 13.31 -11.91 8.75
N CYS A 442 14.17 -11.20 8.02
CA CYS A 442 14.83 -11.73 6.83
C CYS A 442 15.69 -12.95 7.14
N MET A 443 16.49 -12.89 8.21
CA MET A 443 17.38 -13.99 8.60
C MET A 443 16.66 -15.26 9.06
N ASN A 444 15.43 -15.12 9.54
CA ASN A 444 14.59 -16.23 10.01
C ASN A 444 13.50 -16.64 9.00
N GLY A 445 13.54 -16.11 7.76
CA GLY A 445 12.55 -16.44 6.72
C GLY A 445 11.13 -15.92 7.02
N LEU A 446 10.98 -14.94 7.92
CA LEU A 446 9.70 -14.30 8.27
C LEU A 446 9.41 -13.04 7.44
N ALA A 447 10.30 -12.70 6.52
CA ALA A 447 10.13 -11.60 5.57
C ALA A 447 9.92 -12.14 4.15
N PRO A 448 9.31 -11.35 3.26
CA PRO A 448 9.14 -11.73 1.86
C PRO A 448 10.44 -12.25 1.21
N PRO A 449 10.38 -13.26 0.33
CA PRO A 449 11.57 -13.90 -0.23
C PRO A 449 12.55 -12.93 -0.90
N TYR A 450 12.05 -11.89 -1.58
CA TYR A 450 12.89 -10.89 -2.24
C TYR A 450 13.75 -10.08 -1.26
N LEU A 451 13.23 -9.75 -0.07
CA LEU A 451 14.01 -9.06 0.97
C LEU A 451 15.01 -9.99 1.64
N SER A 452 14.62 -11.25 1.85
CA SER A 452 15.49 -12.25 2.48
C SER A 452 16.69 -12.58 1.60
N LYS A 453 16.52 -12.65 0.26
CA LYS A 453 17.59 -12.88 -0.72
C LYS A 453 18.65 -11.78 -0.76
N LEU A 454 18.36 -10.58 -0.27
CA LEU A 454 19.35 -9.49 -0.20
C LEU A 454 20.44 -9.77 0.84
N PHE A 455 20.12 -10.52 1.90
CA PHE A 455 21.03 -10.77 3.01
C PHE A 455 21.85 -12.04 2.80
N ILE A 456 23.08 -11.87 2.33
CA ILE A 456 24.01 -12.96 2.00
C ILE A 456 24.99 -13.16 3.17
N LYS A 457 25.18 -14.41 3.60
CA LYS A 457 26.20 -14.73 4.62
C LYS A 457 27.57 -14.86 3.99
N ARG A 458 28.64 -14.55 4.75
CA ARG A 458 30.01 -14.62 4.21
C ARG A 458 30.43 -16.02 3.74
N ASN A 459 29.93 -17.07 4.39
CA ASN A 459 30.18 -18.46 3.98
C ASN A 459 29.55 -18.84 2.63
N GLU A 460 28.53 -18.10 2.17
CA GLU A 460 27.89 -18.33 0.86
C GLU A 460 28.69 -17.69 -0.28
N ILE A 461 29.63 -16.80 0.04
CA ILE A 461 30.44 -16.07 -0.94
C ILE A 461 31.80 -16.75 -1.12
N HIS A 462 32.44 -17.17 -0.03
CA HIS A 462 33.75 -17.82 -0.07
C HIS A 462 33.88 -18.94 0.99
N ASP A 463 34.60 -20.01 0.66
CA ASP A 463 34.80 -21.20 1.50
C ASP A 463 35.85 -21.04 2.62
N LEU A 464 36.33 -19.81 2.86
CA LEU A 464 37.36 -19.54 3.86
C LEU A 464 36.77 -19.56 5.27
N ASN A 465 37.24 -20.49 6.12
CA ASN A 465 36.83 -20.60 7.51
C ASN A 465 37.46 -19.50 8.38
N THR A 466 36.95 -18.28 8.24
CA THR A 466 37.33 -17.13 9.06
C THR A 466 36.53 -17.09 10.36
N ARG A 467 37.06 -16.46 11.42
CA ARG A 467 36.36 -16.32 12.72
C ARG A 467 34.98 -15.66 12.63
N ASN A 468 34.71 -14.92 11.54
CA ASN A 468 33.45 -14.22 11.24
C ASN A 468 32.63 -14.86 10.09
N ASN A 469 32.82 -16.15 9.81
CA ASN A 469 32.18 -16.83 8.68
C ASN A 469 30.63 -16.83 8.74
N LYS A 470 30.06 -16.70 9.94
CA LYS A 470 28.60 -16.64 10.17
C LYS A 470 28.01 -15.23 10.08
N ALA A 471 28.84 -14.20 9.93
CA ALA A 471 28.40 -12.82 9.80
C ALA A 471 27.86 -12.55 8.39
N LEU A 472 26.97 -11.56 8.29
CA LEU A 472 26.46 -11.10 7.01
C LEU A 472 27.54 -10.33 6.23
N HIS A 473 27.52 -10.48 4.91
CA HIS A 473 28.47 -9.81 4.04
C HIS A 473 28.13 -8.32 3.91
N ILE A 474 29.08 -7.46 4.28
CA ILE A 474 28.97 -6.01 4.13
C ILE A 474 29.59 -5.63 2.77
N PRO A 475 28.83 -5.11 1.80
CA PRO A 475 29.40 -4.59 0.56
C PRO A 475 30.33 -3.42 0.83
N GLN A 476 31.41 -3.33 0.05
CA GLN A 476 32.30 -2.18 0.09
C GLN A 476 31.70 -1.03 -0.73
N HIS A 477 31.03 -0.10 -0.05
CA HIS A 477 30.62 1.17 -0.66
C HIS A 477 31.64 2.26 -0.35
N LYS A 478 32.23 2.84 -1.42
CA LYS A 478 33.16 3.98 -1.32
C LYS A 478 32.46 5.31 -1.05
N THR A 479 31.16 5.40 -1.31
CA THR A 479 30.37 6.63 -1.17
C THR A 479 29.52 6.63 0.11
N VAL A 480 29.33 7.80 0.72
CA VAL A 480 28.49 8.00 1.91
C VAL A 480 27.03 7.64 1.62
N SER A 481 26.53 7.94 0.42
CA SER A 481 25.18 7.58 -0.01
C SER A 481 24.96 6.06 -0.06
N GLY A 482 25.96 5.30 -0.55
CA GLY A 482 25.91 3.83 -0.52
C GLY A 482 25.88 3.27 0.91
N GLN A 483 26.60 3.90 1.84
CA GLN A 483 26.59 3.52 3.26
C GLN A 483 25.29 3.91 3.99
N ARG A 484 24.46 4.79 3.41
CA ARG A 484 23.12 5.14 3.94
C ARG A 484 22.04 4.17 3.48
N THR A 485 22.32 3.28 2.53
CA THR A 485 21.34 2.29 2.05
C THR A 485 20.83 1.43 3.20
N PHE A 486 19.57 1.00 3.11
CA PHE A 486 18.97 0.10 4.08
C PHE A 486 19.83 -1.17 4.26
N TYR A 487 20.26 -1.78 3.16
CA TYR A 487 21.05 -3.01 3.19
C TYR A 487 22.35 -2.86 3.99
N TYR A 488 23.16 -1.85 3.66
CA TYR A 488 24.43 -1.61 4.36
C TYR A 488 24.24 -1.40 5.86
N ARG A 489 23.29 -0.54 6.25
CA ARG A 489 23.01 -0.23 7.66
C ARG A 489 22.47 -1.45 8.41
N ALA A 490 21.53 -2.17 7.81
CA ALA A 490 20.93 -3.38 8.36
C ALA A 490 21.98 -4.48 8.63
N VAL A 491 22.84 -4.77 7.65
CA VAL A 491 23.93 -5.76 7.79
C VAL A 491 24.92 -5.35 8.88
N LYS A 492 25.32 -4.07 8.91
CA LYS A 492 26.25 -3.55 9.92
C LYS A 492 25.67 -3.69 11.33
N LEU A 493 24.43 -3.20 11.53
CA LEU A 493 23.73 -3.32 12.81
C LEU A 493 23.57 -4.77 13.24
N TRP A 494 23.24 -5.68 12.32
CA TRP A 494 23.09 -7.09 12.63
C TRP A 494 24.40 -7.75 13.05
N ASN A 495 25.50 -7.43 12.37
CA ASN A 495 26.81 -7.97 12.71
C ASN A 495 27.32 -7.47 14.06
N ASP A 496 26.98 -6.24 14.44
CA ASP A 496 27.37 -5.62 15.72
C ASP A 496 26.55 -6.15 16.93
N LEU A 497 25.55 -7.02 16.71
CA LEU A 497 24.77 -7.63 17.79
C LEU A 497 25.46 -8.86 18.38
N ASP A 498 25.29 -9.04 19.70
CA ASP A 498 25.72 -10.23 20.42
C ASP A 498 25.01 -11.49 19.88
N GLU A 499 25.77 -12.58 19.72
CA GLU A 499 25.24 -13.85 19.24
C GLU A 499 24.13 -14.42 20.12
N ASP A 500 24.18 -14.16 21.43
CA ASP A 500 23.17 -14.60 22.38
C ASP A 500 21.82 -13.88 22.16
N LEU A 501 21.83 -12.66 21.64
CA LEU A 501 20.61 -11.94 21.27
C LEU A 501 20.01 -12.49 19.99
N LYS A 502 20.83 -12.84 18.99
CA LYS A 502 20.37 -13.34 17.68
C LYS A 502 19.61 -14.66 17.78
N LYS A 503 19.96 -15.51 18.76
CA LYS A 503 19.33 -16.83 18.97
C LYS A 503 17.99 -16.79 19.70
N LEU A 504 17.56 -15.62 20.19
CA LEU A 504 16.32 -15.49 20.94
C LEU A 504 15.09 -15.62 20.04
N PRO A 505 13.96 -16.11 20.57
CA PRO A 505 12.69 -16.09 19.86
C PRO A 505 12.20 -14.65 19.69
N TRP A 506 11.46 -14.39 18.61
CA TRP A 506 11.03 -13.06 18.15
C TRP A 506 10.50 -12.12 19.24
N LYS A 507 9.62 -12.62 20.12
CA LYS A 507 9.03 -11.81 21.20
C LYS A 507 10.10 -11.36 22.22
N SER A 508 10.96 -12.28 22.64
CA SER A 508 12.05 -12.01 23.58
C SER A 508 13.15 -11.14 22.96
N PHE A 509 13.41 -11.33 21.66
CA PHE A 509 14.36 -10.52 20.89
C PHE A 509 13.96 -9.04 20.89
N LYS A 510 12.71 -8.72 20.52
CA LYS A 510 12.18 -7.35 20.54
C LYS A 510 12.39 -6.64 21.87
N THR A 511 11.95 -7.28 22.95
CA THR A 511 11.98 -6.68 24.29
C THR A 511 13.42 -6.48 24.77
N LYS A 512 14.29 -7.48 24.62
CA LYS A 512 15.70 -7.36 25.01
C LYS A 512 16.48 -6.36 24.15
N LEU A 513 16.21 -6.31 22.84
CA LEU A 513 16.83 -5.34 21.93
C LEU A 513 16.42 -3.91 22.29
N LYS A 514 15.12 -3.68 22.51
CA LYS A 514 14.61 -2.36 22.94
C LYS A 514 15.24 -1.93 24.26
N ASN A 515 15.31 -2.82 25.25
CA ASN A 515 15.94 -2.54 26.54
C ASN A 515 17.44 -2.25 26.40
N LYS A 516 18.18 -2.99 25.55
CA LYS A 516 19.60 -2.73 25.28
C LYS A 516 19.81 -1.36 24.64
N MET A 517 18.93 -0.94 23.72
CA MET A 517 19.01 0.37 23.08
C MET A 517 18.63 1.53 24.02
N LEU A 518 17.68 1.31 24.93
CA LEU A 518 17.32 2.30 25.96
C LEU A 518 18.43 2.52 27.00
N ASN A 519 19.22 1.49 27.30
CA ASN A 519 20.28 1.51 28.31
C ASN A 519 21.68 1.84 27.76
N LYS A 520 21.81 2.24 26.49
CA LYS A 520 23.07 2.76 25.96
C LYS A 520 23.34 4.14 26.57
N ASN A 521 24.44 4.27 27.32
CA ASN A 521 24.87 5.52 27.95
C ASN A 521 25.12 6.61 26.92
#